data_AF-A0A173RWX4-F1
#
_entry.id   AF-A0A173RWX4-F1
#
_cell.length_a   1.000
_cell.length_b   1.000
_cell.length_c   1.000
_cell.angle_alpha   90.00
_cell.angle_beta   90.00
_cell.angle_gamma   90.00
#
_symmetry.space_group_name_H-M   'P 1'
#
loop_
_entity.id
_entity.type
_entity.pdbx_description
1 polymer ?
#
loop_
_entity_poly.entity_id
_entity_poly.type
_entity_poly.pdbx_seq_one_letter_code
_entity_poly.pdbx_strand_id
1 'polypeptide(L)' 'MARYDIIAGKIADDATNATLTAYLAGAFGTAGDQEADDFCIKQLLPNKLKDQYCFKTEAAIECLKFVKGEKIWLK' A
#
# COMPACT_ATOMS: atom_id res chain seq x y z
N MET A 1 11.91 -16.18 11.03
CA MET A 1 11.95 -14.70 10.96
C MET A 1 12.61 -14.28 9.65
N ALA A 2 12.03 -13.31 8.94
CA ALA A 2 12.51 -12.93 7.61
C ALA A 2 13.84 -12.13 7.67
N ARG A 3 14.79 -12.51 6.82
CA ARG A 3 16.23 -12.16 6.75
C ARG A 3 16.61 -10.67 6.62
N TYR A 4 15.65 -9.77 6.41
CA TYR A 4 15.89 -8.36 6.08
C TYR A 4 15.19 -7.42 7.05
N ASP A 5 15.85 -6.33 7.43
CA ASP A 5 15.35 -5.31 8.36
C ASP A 5 14.46 -4.24 7.70
N ILE A 6 14.67 -3.97 6.40
CA ILE A 6 13.91 -2.98 5.62
C ILE A 6 13.45 -3.63 4.32
N ILE A 7 12.19 -3.40 3.95
CA ILE A 7 11.63 -3.78 2.66
C ILE A 7 11.21 -2.50 1.93
N ALA A 8 11.75 -2.29 0.74
CA ALA A 8 11.38 -1.19 -0.15
C ALA A 8 10.74 -1.76 -1.42
N GLY A 9 9.57 -1.25 -1.78
CA GLY A 9 8.83 -1.75 -2.94
C GLY A 9 7.38 -1.28 -2.96
N LYS A 10 6.60 -1.80 -3.91
CA LYS A 10 5.15 -1.58 -3.99
C LYS A 10 4.49 -2.25 -2.79
N ILE A 11 4.33 -1.53 -1.70
CA ILE A 11 3.48 -1.94 -0.59
C ILE A 11 2.11 -1.29 -0.82
N ALA A 12 1.09 -2.14 -0.78
CA ALA A 12 -0.32 -1.79 -0.87
C ALA A 12 -0.67 -0.65 0.10
N ASP A 13 -1.04 0.52 -0.41
CA ASP A 13 -1.73 1.56 0.36
C ASP A 13 -3.02 0.97 0.98
N ASP A 14 -3.48 1.49 2.12
CA ASP A 14 -4.58 0.95 2.93
C ASP A 14 -5.88 0.75 2.11
N ALA A 15 -6.05 1.54 1.04
CA ALA A 15 -7.11 1.37 0.06
C ALA A 15 -7.08 0.01 -0.67
N THR A 16 -5.92 -0.62 -0.82
CA THR A 16 -5.74 -1.94 -1.44
C THR A 16 -6.39 -3.03 -0.60
N ASN A 17 -6.21 -3.00 0.72
CA ASN A 17 -6.86 -3.99 1.59
C ASN A 17 -8.38 -3.80 1.58
N ALA A 18 -8.85 -2.54 1.63
CA ALA A 18 -10.27 -2.24 1.50
C ALA A 18 -10.84 -2.71 0.14
N THR A 19 -10.11 -2.47 -0.95
CA THR A 19 -10.51 -2.89 -2.31
C THR A 19 -10.55 -4.40 -2.45
N LEU A 20 -9.53 -5.12 -1.96
CA LEU A 20 -9.50 -6.59 -1.97
C LEU A 20 -10.57 -7.19 -1.07
N THR A 21 -10.81 -6.61 0.10
CA THR A 21 -11.86 -7.06 1.02
C THR A 21 -13.25 -6.89 0.40
N ALA A 22 -13.51 -5.75 -0.26
CA ALA A 22 -14.75 -5.50 -0.97
C ALA A 22 -14.96 -6.47 -2.15
N TYR A 23 -13.91 -6.73 -2.92
CA TYR A 23 -13.92 -7.72 -4.00
C TYR A 23 -14.24 -9.14 -3.48
N LEU A 24 -13.53 -9.59 -2.44
CA LEU A 24 -13.76 -10.91 -1.84
C LEU A 24 -15.13 -11.05 -1.17
N ALA A 25 -15.70 -9.94 -0.68
CA ALA A 25 -17.06 -9.89 -0.16
C ALA A 25 -18.15 -9.85 -1.25
N GLY A 26 -17.77 -9.84 -2.54
CA GLY A 26 -18.69 -9.84 -3.68
C GLY A 26 -19.23 -8.47 -4.06
N ALA A 27 -18.67 -7.38 -3.52
CA ALA A 27 -19.15 -6.02 -3.80
C ALA A 27 -18.97 -5.58 -5.26
N PHE A 28 -18.10 -6.27 -6.01
CA PHE A 28 -17.81 -6.00 -7.43
C PHE A 28 -18.40 -7.06 -8.37
N GLY A 29 -19.20 -7.99 -7.86
CA GLY A 29 -19.62 -9.21 -8.57
C GLY A 29 -19.02 -10.47 -7.92
N THR A 30 -19.22 -11.64 -8.53
CA THR A 30 -18.62 -12.88 -8.02
C THR A 30 -17.12 -12.88 -8.29
N ALA A 31 -16.32 -13.10 -7.25
CA ALA A 31 -14.87 -13.19 -7.41
C ALA A 31 -14.50 -14.33 -8.38
N GLY A 32 -13.70 -14.01 -9.40
CA GLY A 32 -13.35 -14.90 -10.51
C GLY A 32 -14.16 -14.65 -11.78
N ASP A 33 -15.20 -13.80 -11.74
CA ASP A 33 -15.85 -13.29 -12.94
C ASP A 33 -14.98 -12.22 -13.59
N GLN A 34 -14.87 -12.27 -14.92
CA GLN A 34 -14.00 -11.38 -15.69
C GLN A 34 -14.28 -9.89 -15.43
N GLU A 35 -15.55 -9.49 -15.31
CA GLU A 35 -15.92 -8.10 -15.04
C GLU A 35 -15.54 -7.64 -13.62
N ALA A 36 -15.70 -8.51 -12.62
CA ALA A 36 -15.35 -8.24 -11.23
C ALA A 36 -13.82 -8.11 -11.07
N ASP A 37 -13.08 -8.98 -11.75
CA ASP A 37 -11.62 -8.99 -11.77
C ASP A 37 -11.07 -7.73 -12.44
N ASP A 38 -11.57 -7.40 -13.63
CA ASP A 38 -11.16 -6.21 -14.38
C ASP A 38 -11.45 -4.92 -13.60
N PHE A 39 -12.59 -4.86 -12.91
CA PHE A 39 -12.93 -3.71 -12.07
C PHE A 39 -12.00 -3.61 -10.86
N CYS A 40 -11.78 -4.70 -10.13
CA CYS A 40 -10.88 -4.74 -8.99
C CYS A 40 -9.45 -4.30 -9.39
N ILE A 41 -8.92 -4.83 -10.49
CA ILE A 41 -7.62 -4.45 -11.02
C ILE A 41 -7.56 -2.96 -11.37
N LYS A 42 -8.60 -2.41 -12.01
CA LYS A 42 -8.70 -0.97 -12.32
C LYS A 42 -8.76 -0.09 -11.08
N GLN A 43 -9.25 -0.57 -9.94
CA GLN A 43 -9.22 0.16 -8.67
C GLN A 43 -7.84 0.09 -7.98
N LEU A 44 -7.06 -0.96 -8.24
CA LEU A 44 -5.72 -1.15 -7.70
C LEU A 44 -4.62 -0.43 -8.51
N LEU A 45 -4.79 -0.32 -9.83
CA LEU A 45 -3.86 0.34 -10.76
C LEU A 45 -3.58 1.85 -10.51
N PRO A 46 -4.54 2.69 -10.08
CA PRO A 46 -4.36 4.13 -9.91
C PRO A 46 -3.39 4.51 -8.80
N ASN A 47 -3.11 3.59 -7.87
CA ASN A 47 -2.44 3.95 -6.62
C ASN A 47 -0.93 4.25 -6.75
N LYS A 48 -0.32 4.12 -7.94
CA LYS A 48 1.06 4.59 -8.28
C LYS A 48 2.07 4.49 -7.12
N LEU A 49 2.07 3.35 -6.43
CA LEU A 49 2.79 3.17 -5.17
C LEU A 49 4.29 3.21 -5.42
N LYS A 50 4.90 4.33 -5.05
CA LYS A 50 6.34 4.58 -5.08
C LYS A 50 6.73 5.11 -3.71
N ASP A 51 7.96 4.84 -3.30
CA ASP A 51 8.59 5.40 -2.10
C ASP A 51 8.02 4.93 -0.74
N GLN A 52 7.36 3.76 -0.69
CA GLN A 52 7.00 3.12 0.59
C GLN A 52 8.13 2.22 1.12
N TYR A 53 8.42 2.38 2.41
CA TYR A 53 9.43 1.63 3.15
C TYR A 53 8.78 0.97 4.37
N CYS A 54 8.93 -0.34 4.51
CA CYS A 54 8.54 -1.07 5.71
C CYS A 54 9.78 -1.37 6.56
N PHE A 55 9.81 -0.84 7.78
CA PHE A 55 10.84 -1.12 8.78
C PHE A 55 10.33 -2.24 9.69
N LYS A 56 11.04 -3.37 9.72
CA LYS A 56 10.58 -4.58 10.42
C LYS A 56 11.12 -4.73 11.84
N THR A 57 12.08 -3.88 12.22
CA THR A 57 12.77 -3.95 13.51
C THR A 57 12.95 -2.55 14.08
N GLU A 58 12.96 -2.43 15.42
CA GLU A 58 13.22 -1.16 16.12
C GLU A 58 14.60 -0.60 15.77
N ALA A 59 15.62 -1.46 15.68
CA ALA A 59 16.97 -1.07 15.28
C ALA A 59 17.00 -0.36 13.90
N ALA A 60 16.15 -0.78 12.96
CA ALA A 60 16.06 -0.12 11.66
C ALA A 60 15.39 1.27 11.73
N ILE A 61 14.44 1.46 12.65
CA ILE A 61 13.78 2.74 12.91
C ILE A 61 14.75 3.70 13.58
N GLU A 62 15.54 3.25 14.54
CA GLU A 62 16.55 4.05 15.24
C GLU A 62 17.66 4.58 14.31
N CYS A 63 17.83 3.98 13.13
CA CYS A 63 18.76 4.47 12.11
C CYS A 63 18.25 5.72 11.36
N LEU A 64 16.96 6.07 11.49
CA LEU A 64 16.39 7.25 10.84
C LEU A 64 16.90 8.53 11.51
N LYS A 65 17.25 9.52 10.69
CA LYS A 65 17.70 10.84 11.15
C LYS A 65 16.78 11.91 10.62
N PHE A 66 16.36 12.81 11.50
CA PHE A 66 15.64 14.01 11.08
C PHE A 66 16.53 14.86 10.16
N VAL A 67 16.00 15.23 8.99
CA VAL A 67 16.71 16.06 8.00
C VAL A 67 16.13 17.47 7.95
N LYS A 68 14.82 17.60 7.74
CA LYS A 68 14.11 18.89 7.69
C LYS A 68 12.60 18.69 7.90
N GLY A 69 11.90 19.78 8.23
CA GLY A 69 10.45 19.88 8.20
C GLY A 69 10.03 21.16 7.48
N GLU A 70 9.00 21.09 6.65
CA GLU A 70 8.47 22.24 5.91
C GLU A 70 7.01 22.47 6.32
N LYS A 71 6.63 23.73 6.54
CA LYS A 71 5.24 24.10 6.82
C LYS A 71 4.51 24.41 5.53
N ILE A 72 3.55 23.56 5.16
CA ILE A 72 2.70 23.79 3.99
C ILE A 72 1.50 24.63 4.41
N TRP A 73 1.34 25.79 3.77
CA TRP A 73 0.13 26.59 3.87
C TRP A 73 -0.76 26.24 2.66
N LEU A 74 -1.88 25.58 2.89
CA LEU A 74 -2.90 25.37 1.86
C LEU A 74 -3.62 26.71 1.63
N LYS A 75 -3.71 27.14 0.37
CA LYS A 75 -4.50 28.32 -0.04
C LYS A 75 -5.99 28.02 -0.07
#